data_AF-A0A2T2XKG6-F1
#
_entry.id   AF-A0A2T2XKG6-F1
#
_cell.length_a   1.000
_cell.length_b   1.000
_cell.length_c   1.000
_cell.angle_alpha   90.00
_cell.angle_beta   90.00
_cell.angle_gamma   90.00
#
_symmetry.space_group_name_H-M   'P 1'
#
loop_
_entity.id
_entity.type
_entity.pdbx_description
1 polymer ?
#
loop_
_entity_poly.entity_id
_entity_poly.type
_entity_poly.pdbx_seq_one_letter_code
_entity_poly.pdbx_strand_id
1 'polypeptide(L)'
;MANFANNLPIVPFGSRVLRLQSPAISGTDVKVFQRLYNTILELMDPPQGPMGSRIPITGIFDYTSRQAAYNIQSYFGIAVDGIVDRHTYRIMGQDNSAYGGPPFGSRTLTPGTSGGDVRVLQNRLNCMRYASVMGQPANGIFGTSTESAVLAFQGDNIVYRHWDISFDGLVGPNTFDILWITTLAGGRNLSEGDNGFDTVGLQVILQNLGFYRYRIDGYFGRATREAVRAFQQAFGITVDGVAGSQTFYALGRTNPVFWYSADLFPRQRIGDLKSIQEISSTIDPVNGDQNPYGVLLAPNTFDDTQTILKHGDLLVSNINNAKGVMGQGSTLERIVNGRPQRFFAGAMAPIAISTSNLGATWIADYGFNPSGTQGLVQVISADGLLFSGGDIRRDLFAGPWGMQFNFGTFYGLPVAFFSTNVLSGTIDRFTDFHPPNFNEDSVTVQIGSGFAHVGTNINTVFGPQGMIWLPMGDALYIADGADNRISVLAPVSTGQKDMGSGLTIYEGPPLNKPAGLGFNPENGNLIAVNQGDNRAIEINPRTGHVVSARILDKTPVNPITGAGSALFGIYVAVDDDGELVVYFTDDNTNTVNVLMR
;
A
#
# COMPACT_ATOMS: atom_id res chain seq x y z
N MET A 1 1.64 -12.33 -6.59
CA MET A 1 1.83 -10.86 -6.53
C MET A 1 1.20 -10.23 -7.74
N ALA A 2 0.93 -8.92 -7.66
CA ALA A 2 0.58 -8.12 -8.81
C ALA A 2 1.79 -8.03 -9.75
N ASN A 3 1.79 -8.80 -10.84
CA ASN A 3 2.74 -8.66 -11.92
C ASN A 3 2.03 -7.99 -13.09
N PHE A 4 2.32 -6.71 -13.29
CA PHE A 4 1.66 -5.93 -14.34
C PHE A 4 1.90 -6.51 -15.74
N ALA A 5 3.08 -7.10 -15.97
CA ALA A 5 3.44 -7.67 -17.26
C ALA A 5 2.73 -9.00 -17.57
N ASN A 6 2.48 -9.86 -16.58
CA ASN A 6 1.88 -11.20 -16.68
C ASN A 6 1.90 -11.82 -18.10
N ASN A 7 3.05 -12.36 -18.50
CA ASN A 7 3.29 -13.03 -19.80
C ASN A 7 3.13 -12.16 -21.07
N LEU A 8 3.07 -10.83 -20.95
CA LEU A 8 3.05 -9.91 -22.08
C LEU A 8 4.44 -9.42 -22.46
N PRO A 9 4.68 -9.08 -23.73
CA PRO A 9 5.87 -8.35 -24.13
C PRO A 9 5.97 -7.02 -23.38
N ILE A 10 7.13 -6.78 -22.75
CA ILE A 10 7.43 -5.49 -22.13
C ILE A 10 7.74 -4.48 -23.24
N VAL A 11 6.89 -3.46 -23.36
CA VAL A 11 7.04 -2.41 -24.38
C VAL A 11 6.83 -1.07 -23.70
N PRO A 12 7.77 -0.11 -23.82
CA PRO A 12 7.60 1.18 -23.18
C PRO A 12 6.37 1.92 -23.71
N PHE A 13 5.54 2.43 -22.80
CA PHE A 13 4.39 3.25 -23.15
C PHE A 13 4.81 4.46 -24.01
N GLY A 14 4.13 4.67 -25.13
CA GLY A 14 4.45 5.72 -26.11
C GLY A 14 5.56 5.42 -27.11
N SER A 15 6.17 4.22 -27.05
CA SER A 15 7.25 3.85 -27.97
C SER A 15 6.77 3.43 -29.37
N ARG A 16 5.47 3.11 -29.52
CA ARG A 16 4.85 2.71 -30.80
C ARG A 16 3.40 3.17 -30.89
N VAL A 17 2.86 3.15 -32.11
CA VAL A 17 1.43 3.43 -32.35
C VAL A 17 0.58 2.21 -31.99
N LEU A 18 -0.46 2.39 -31.16
CA LEU A 18 -1.44 1.35 -30.88
C LEU A 18 -2.66 1.52 -31.79
N ARG A 19 -3.09 0.44 -32.42
CA ARG A 19 -4.24 0.40 -33.31
C ARG A 19 -4.77 -1.02 -33.42
N LEU A 20 -6.04 -1.12 -33.82
CA LEU A 20 -6.61 -2.41 -34.18
C LEU A 20 -5.95 -2.93 -35.46
N GLN A 21 -5.42 -4.15 -35.42
CA GLN A 21 -4.80 -4.83 -36.56
C GLN A 21 -4.80 -6.36 -36.37
N SER A 22 -4.36 -7.10 -37.37
CA SER A 22 -4.21 -8.56 -37.32
C SER A 22 -2.76 -8.95 -37.68
N PRO A 23 -2.02 -9.64 -36.78
CA PRO A 23 -2.39 -10.01 -35.41
C PRO A 23 -2.54 -8.78 -34.50
N ALA A 24 -3.32 -8.91 -33.43
CA ALA A 24 -3.56 -7.82 -32.48
C ALA A 24 -2.26 -7.39 -31.80
N ILE A 25 -2.13 -6.08 -31.55
CA ILE A 25 -1.01 -5.55 -30.76
C ILE A 25 -1.21 -5.99 -29.31
N SER A 26 -0.17 -6.60 -28.72
CA SER A 26 -0.15 -6.92 -27.30
C SER A 26 1.14 -6.42 -26.64
N GLY A 27 1.05 -6.11 -25.35
CA GLY A 27 2.19 -5.63 -24.56
C GLY A 27 1.78 -4.88 -23.30
N THR A 28 2.76 -4.58 -22.46
CA THR A 28 2.54 -3.79 -21.24
C THR A 28 2.10 -2.36 -21.53
N ASP A 29 2.55 -1.76 -22.63
CA ASP A 29 2.06 -0.46 -23.12
C ASP A 29 0.54 -0.43 -23.34
N VAL A 30 -0.04 -1.53 -23.84
CA VAL A 30 -1.49 -1.65 -23.99
C VAL A 30 -2.19 -1.75 -22.62
N LYS A 31 -1.62 -2.49 -21.66
CA LYS A 31 -2.15 -2.52 -20.29
C LYS A 31 -2.08 -1.13 -19.63
N VAL A 32 -0.97 -0.42 -19.77
CA VAL A 32 -0.83 0.97 -19.27
C VAL A 32 -1.92 1.85 -19.89
N PHE A 33 -2.17 1.76 -21.20
CA PHE A 33 -3.27 2.47 -21.86
C PHE A 33 -4.63 2.17 -21.21
N GLN A 34 -4.99 0.88 -21.10
CA GLN A 34 -6.26 0.44 -20.55
C GLN A 34 -6.44 0.87 -19.09
N ARG A 35 -5.38 0.73 -18.28
CA ARG A 35 -5.36 1.14 -16.87
C ARG A 35 -5.50 2.65 -16.71
N LEU A 36 -4.76 3.43 -17.49
CA LEU A 36 -4.85 4.90 -17.46
C LEU A 36 -6.25 5.37 -17.81
N TYR A 37 -6.85 4.83 -18.87
CA TYR A 37 -8.22 5.17 -19.23
C TYR A 37 -9.21 4.89 -18.09
N ASN A 38 -9.16 3.69 -17.49
CA ASN A 38 -10.00 3.34 -16.34
C ASN A 38 -9.76 4.26 -15.12
N THR A 39 -8.50 4.64 -14.88
CA THR A 39 -8.12 5.55 -13.79
C THR A 39 -8.73 6.93 -14.00
N ILE A 40 -8.69 7.46 -15.22
CA ILE A 40 -9.22 8.79 -15.52
C ILE A 40 -10.74 8.83 -15.43
N LEU A 41 -11.43 7.76 -15.82
CA LEU A 41 -12.88 7.63 -15.59
C LEU A 41 -13.22 7.77 -14.09
N GLU A 42 -12.44 7.12 -13.22
CA GLU A 42 -12.63 7.16 -11.77
C GLU A 42 -12.33 8.54 -11.19
N LEU A 43 -11.29 9.23 -11.67
CA LEU A 43 -10.93 10.56 -11.14
C LEU A 43 -11.86 11.69 -11.61
N MET A 44 -12.59 11.49 -12.70
CA MET A 44 -13.55 12.47 -13.23
C MET A 44 -14.99 12.26 -12.72
N ASP A 45 -15.24 11.26 -11.87
CA ASP A 45 -16.54 10.59 -11.62
C ASP A 45 -17.81 11.48 -11.59
N PRO A 46 -18.78 11.29 -12.52
CA PRO A 46 -18.60 10.71 -13.84
C PRO A 46 -18.13 11.77 -14.85
N PRO A 47 -17.27 11.42 -15.84
CA PRO A 47 -16.88 12.30 -16.93
C PRO A 47 -18.10 12.84 -17.69
N GLN A 48 -18.22 14.16 -17.84
CA GLN A 48 -19.25 14.77 -18.68
C GLN A 48 -18.82 14.73 -20.15
N GLY A 49 -19.13 13.65 -20.86
CA GLY A 49 -18.83 13.55 -22.30
C GLY A 49 -18.70 12.10 -22.79
N PRO A 50 -18.09 11.90 -23.97
CA PRO A 50 -18.03 10.60 -24.66
C PRO A 50 -17.04 9.62 -24.03
N MET A 51 -16.57 9.84 -22.81
CA MET A 51 -15.55 9.00 -22.18
C MET A 51 -16.03 7.55 -21.92
N GLY A 52 -17.33 7.26 -21.93
CA GLY A 52 -17.84 5.89 -21.83
C GLY A 52 -17.65 5.26 -20.44
N SER A 53 -17.47 3.94 -20.40
CA SER A 53 -17.30 3.14 -19.17
C SER A 53 -15.93 2.47 -19.13
N ARG A 54 -15.59 1.89 -17.97
CA ARG A 54 -14.38 1.07 -17.80
C ARG A 54 -14.32 -0.06 -18.84
N ILE A 55 -13.09 -0.44 -19.19
CA ILE A 55 -12.78 -1.54 -20.10
C ILE A 55 -11.92 -2.60 -19.40
N PRO A 56 -11.91 -3.86 -19.86
CA PRO A 56 -11.00 -4.89 -19.37
C PRO A 56 -9.52 -4.53 -19.59
N ILE A 57 -8.64 -4.94 -18.67
CA ILE A 57 -7.18 -4.74 -18.76
C ILE A 57 -6.54 -6.04 -19.26
N THR A 58 -6.58 -6.27 -20.56
CA THR A 58 -6.11 -7.52 -21.18
C THR A 58 -4.67 -7.45 -21.68
N GLY A 59 -4.14 -6.24 -21.88
CA GLY A 59 -2.89 -6.04 -22.61
C GLY A 59 -2.96 -6.34 -24.11
N ILE A 60 -4.18 -6.49 -24.65
CA ILE A 60 -4.44 -6.71 -26.07
C ILE A 60 -5.24 -5.53 -26.60
N PHE A 61 -4.74 -4.90 -27.68
CA PHE A 61 -5.41 -3.76 -28.30
C PHE A 61 -6.53 -4.25 -29.22
N ASP A 62 -7.69 -4.49 -28.60
CA ASP A 62 -8.90 -5.02 -29.22
C ASP A 62 -9.89 -3.92 -29.61
N TYR A 63 -11.11 -4.32 -30.01
CA TYR A 63 -12.18 -3.38 -30.34
C TYR A 63 -12.56 -2.48 -29.15
N THR A 64 -12.50 -3.02 -27.93
CA THR A 64 -12.79 -2.28 -26.69
C THR A 64 -11.75 -1.18 -26.45
N SER A 65 -10.47 -1.51 -26.64
CA SER A 65 -9.36 -0.57 -26.52
C SER A 65 -9.41 0.52 -27.59
N ARG A 66 -9.78 0.16 -28.83
CA ARG A 66 -10.03 1.12 -29.91
C ARG A 66 -11.19 2.06 -29.56
N GLN A 67 -12.26 1.53 -28.96
CA GLN A 67 -13.39 2.36 -28.53
C GLN A 67 -12.97 3.35 -27.43
N ALA A 68 -12.15 2.91 -26.46
CA ALA A 68 -11.58 3.83 -25.47
C ALA A 68 -10.71 4.92 -26.12
N ALA A 69 -9.93 4.60 -27.16
CA ALA A 69 -9.19 5.60 -27.91
C ALA A 69 -10.13 6.63 -28.59
N TYR A 70 -11.20 6.17 -29.25
CA TYR A 70 -12.22 7.08 -29.80
C TYR A 70 -12.84 7.99 -28.73
N ASN A 71 -13.15 7.43 -27.56
CA ASN A 71 -13.74 8.16 -26.44
C ASN A 71 -12.81 9.26 -25.92
N ILE A 72 -11.54 8.94 -25.69
CA ILE A 72 -10.51 9.91 -25.28
C ILE A 72 -10.36 11.01 -26.31
N GLN A 73 -10.19 10.64 -27.59
CA GLN A 73 -9.96 11.57 -28.69
C GLN A 73 -11.14 12.54 -28.86
N SER A 74 -12.35 12.00 -28.83
CA SER A 74 -13.58 12.79 -28.93
C SER A 74 -13.79 13.68 -27.72
N TYR A 75 -13.40 13.24 -26.52
CA TYR A 75 -13.49 14.05 -25.32
C TYR A 75 -12.54 15.24 -25.42
N PHE A 76 -11.24 15.00 -25.59
CA PHE A 76 -10.22 16.05 -25.58
C PHE A 76 -10.11 16.86 -26.88
N GLY A 77 -10.95 16.57 -27.88
CA GLY A 77 -11.04 17.36 -29.11
C GLY A 77 -9.84 17.23 -30.04
N ILE A 78 -9.22 16.04 -30.09
CA ILE A 78 -8.16 15.71 -31.06
C ILE A 78 -8.73 14.86 -32.21
N ALA A 79 -7.89 14.49 -33.18
CA ALA A 79 -8.32 13.64 -34.30
C ALA A 79 -8.94 12.32 -33.79
N VAL A 80 -10.15 12.00 -34.26
CA VAL A 80 -10.94 10.84 -33.81
C VAL A 80 -10.81 9.70 -34.83
N ASP A 81 -9.77 8.88 -34.68
CA ASP A 81 -9.42 7.78 -35.58
C ASP A 81 -9.24 6.42 -34.88
N GLY A 82 -9.33 6.41 -33.54
CA GLY A 82 -9.17 5.22 -32.71
C GLY A 82 -7.72 4.72 -32.63
N ILE A 83 -6.76 5.53 -33.07
CA ILE A 83 -5.33 5.23 -33.07
C ILE A 83 -4.65 5.95 -31.90
N VAL A 84 -3.92 5.21 -31.08
CA VAL A 84 -3.09 5.80 -30.02
C VAL A 84 -1.72 6.12 -30.61
N ASP A 85 -1.59 7.35 -31.11
CA ASP A 85 -0.35 7.89 -31.68
C ASP A 85 0.21 9.03 -30.81
N ARG A 86 1.18 9.79 -31.33
CA ARG A 86 1.81 10.90 -30.61
C ARG A 86 0.82 11.96 -30.09
N HIS A 87 -0.32 12.16 -30.77
CA HIS A 87 -1.32 13.14 -30.37
C HIS A 87 -2.14 12.61 -29.19
N THR A 88 -2.54 11.34 -29.23
CA THR A 88 -3.21 10.66 -28.12
C THR A 88 -2.27 10.50 -26.92
N TYR A 89 -0.99 10.14 -27.14
CA TYR A 89 0.00 10.07 -26.07
C TYR A 89 0.24 11.42 -25.38
N ARG A 90 0.24 12.52 -26.13
CA ARG A 90 0.40 13.87 -25.56
C ARG A 90 -0.67 14.20 -24.54
N ILE A 91 -1.95 13.94 -24.84
CA ILE A 91 -3.05 14.17 -23.88
C ILE A 91 -3.04 13.16 -22.73
N MET A 92 -2.39 12.00 -22.88
CA MET A 92 -2.13 11.07 -21.78
C MET A 92 -0.90 11.45 -20.93
N GLY A 93 -0.30 12.61 -21.18
CA GLY A 93 0.83 13.15 -20.41
C GLY A 93 2.20 12.70 -20.93
N GLN A 94 2.30 12.23 -22.17
CA GLN A 94 3.58 11.91 -22.81
C GLN A 94 3.90 12.88 -23.94
N ASP A 95 4.79 13.83 -23.65
CA ASP A 95 5.29 14.77 -24.64
C ASP A 95 6.82 14.72 -24.72
N ASN A 96 7.32 14.00 -25.73
CA ASN A 96 8.77 13.84 -25.97
C ASN A 96 9.47 15.18 -26.31
N SER A 97 8.71 16.22 -26.64
CA SER A 97 9.26 17.55 -26.91
C SER A 97 9.29 18.47 -25.69
N ALA A 98 8.55 18.16 -24.61
CA ALA A 98 8.33 19.07 -23.49
C ALA A 98 9.63 19.52 -22.79
N TYR A 99 10.59 18.60 -22.65
CA TYR A 99 11.87 18.87 -21.97
C TYR A 99 13.09 18.51 -22.82
N GLY A 100 12.89 18.10 -24.08
CA GLY A 100 13.93 17.62 -25.00
C GLY A 100 14.58 16.29 -24.58
N GLY A 101 15.35 15.67 -25.47
CA GLY A 101 16.03 14.40 -25.20
C GLY A 101 15.17 13.16 -25.49
N PRO A 102 15.56 11.97 -24.98
CA PRO A 102 14.89 10.71 -25.30
C PRO A 102 13.45 10.67 -24.78
N PRO A 103 12.53 9.94 -25.44
CA PRO A 103 11.20 9.66 -24.91
C PRO A 103 11.27 9.00 -23.52
N PHE A 104 10.40 9.41 -22.60
CA PHE A 104 10.30 8.79 -21.28
C PHE A 104 9.94 7.29 -21.43
N GLY A 105 10.70 6.41 -20.79
CA GLY A 105 10.56 4.95 -20.93
C GLY A 105 11.40 4.31 -22.04
N SER A 106 11.98 5.08 -22.97
CA SER A 106 12.72 4.52 -24.12
C SER A 106 14.08 3.91 -23.79
N ARG A 107 14.60 4.16 -22.58
CA ARG A 107 15.86 3.59 -22.06
C ARG A 107 15.80 3.53 -20.54
N THR A 108 16.56 2.62 -19.95
CA THR A 108 16.76 2.57 -18.50
C THR A 108 17.45 3.84 -18.01
N LEU A 109 16.93 4.44 -16.93
CA LEU A 109 17.58 5.57 -16.26
C LEU A 109 18.33 5.09 -15.03
N THR A 110 19.57 5.55 -14.90
CA THR A 110 20.50 5.18 -13.82
C THR A 110 21.20 6.41 -13.29
N PRO A 111 21.83 6.36 -12.10
CA PRO A 111 22.71 7.42 -11.62
C PRO A 111 23.72 7.87 -12.69
N GLY A 112 23.85 9.18 -12.86
CA GLY A 112 24.68 9.82 -13.91
C GLY A 112 23.95 10.08 -15.23
N THR A 113 22.76 9.50 -15.43
CA THR A 113 21.92 9.80 -16.60
C THR A 113 21.42 11.25 -16.56
N SER A 114 21.36 11.91 -17.72
CA SER A 114 20.73 13.24 -17.87
C SER A 114 19.83 13.30 -19.10
N GLY A 115 18.85 14.21 -19.10
CA GLY A 115 17.93 14.42 -20.22
C GLY A 115 16.54 14.89 -19.78
N GLY A 116 15.66 15.18 -20.74
CA GLY A 116 14.27 15.51 -20.41
C GLY A 116 13.47 14.32 -19.91
N ASP A 117 13.81 13.08 -20.27
CA ASP A 117 13.28 11.87 -19.65
C ASP A 117 13.56 11.81 -18.14
N VAL A 118 14.76 12.22 -17.70
CA VAL A 118 15.08 12.37 -16.28
C VAL A 118 14.27 13.51 -15.65
N ARG A 119 14.05 14.62 -16.37
CA ARG A 119 13.20 15.70 -15.86
C ARG A 119 11.74 15.26 -15.71
N VAL A 120 11.22 14.44 -16.64
CA VAL A 120 9.90 13.83 -16.54
C VAL A 120 9.81 12.92 -15.32
N LEU A 121 10.80 12.03 -15.11
CA LEU A 121 10.89 11.20 -13.91
C LEU A 121 10.79 12.05 -12.65
N GLN A 122 11.63 13.07 -12.56
CA GLN A 122 11.71 13.93 -11.39
C GLN A 122 10.42 14.71 -11.15
N ASN A 123 9.82 15.29 -12.19
CA ASN A 123 8.55 16.00 -12.07
C ASN A 123 7.42 15.06 -11.62
N ARG A 124 7.33 13.86 -12.20
CA ARG A 124 6.35 12.83 -11.81
C ARG A 124 6.47 12.45 -10.33
N LEU A 125 7.69 12.19 -9.87
CA LEU A 125 7.97 11.92 -8.45
C LEU A 125 7.67 13.15 -7.57
N ASN A 126 8.03 14.35 -8.04
CA ASN A 126 7.82 15.61 -7.33
C ASN A 126 6.35 15.99 -7.18
N CYS A 127 5.43 15.49 -8.01
CA CYS A 127 3.99 15.68 -7.80
C CYS A 127 3.45 14.96 -6.56
N MET A 128 4.24 14.06 -5.96
CA MET A 128 3.86 13.17 -4.87
C MET A 128 4.81 13.35 -3.68
N ARG A 129 4.65 12.52 -2.63
CA ARG A 129 5.48 12.58 -1.42
C ARG A 129 6.99 12.52 -1.63
N TYR A 130 7.44 12.02 -2.79
CA TYR A 130 8.86 11.89 -3.12
C TYR A 130 9.54 13.24 -3.30
N ALA A 131 8.79 14.35 -3.42
CA ALA A 131 9.34 15.70 -3.41
C ALA A 131 10.17 15.99 -2.14
N SER A 132 9.74 15.49 -0.98
CA SER A 132 10.47 15.67 0.28
C SER A 132 11.81 14.92 0.29
N VAL A 133 11.89 13.78 -0.41
CA VAL A 133 13.12 13.00 -0.58
C VAL A 133 14.03 13.65 -1.64
N MET A 134 13.44 14.09 -2.75
CA MET A 134 14.17 14.74 -3.84
C MET A 134 14.78 16.07 -3.41
N GLY A 135 14.10 16.82 -2.54
CA GLY A 135 14.62 18.04 -1.93
C GLY A 135 14.77 19.23 -2.88
N GLN A 136 14.45 19.10 -4.17
CA GLN A 136 14.58 20.16 -5.16
C GLN A 136 13.63 20.00 -6.37
N PRO A 137 13.33 21.09 -7.10
CA PRO A 137 12.71 21.02 -8.42
C PRO A 137 13.52 20.19 -9.41
N ALA A 138 12.82 19.62 -10.40
CA ALA A 138 13.46 18.78 -11.41
C ALA A 138 14.51 19.55 -12.22
N ASN A 139 15.71 18.99 -12.32
CA ASN A 139 16.85 19.58 -13.02
C ASN A 139 17.27 18.77 -14.26
N GLY A 140 16.74 17.56 -14.47
CA GLY A 140 17.08 16.68 -15.58
C GLY A 140 18.38 15.89 -15.39
N ILE A 141 18.87 15.80 -14.15
CA ILE A 141 20.09 15.07 -13.79
C ILE A 141 19.74 13.99 -12.76
N PHE A 142 20.08 12.73 -13.06
CA PHE A 142 19.87 11.60 -12.17
C PHE A 142 21.03 11.54 -11.19
N GLY A 143 20.98 12.38 -10.17
CA GLY A 143 21.91 12.35 -9.03
C GLY A 143 21.37 11.52 -7.86
N THR A 144 22.08 11.59 -6.74
CA THR A 144 21.75 10.86 -5.50
C THR A 144 20.35 11.16 -4.98
N SER A 145 19.88 12.41 -5.04
CA SER A 145 18.51 12.76 -4.63
C SER A 145 17.43 12.12 -5.51
N THR A 146 17.71 11.96 -6.81
CA THR A 146 16.80 11.29 -7.75
C THR A 146 16.77 9.80 -7.45
N GLU A 147 17.93 9.19 -7.21
CA GLU A 147 18.07 7.79 -6.81
C GLU A 147 17.31 7.50 -5.51
N SER A 148 17.47 8.31 -4.47
CA SER A 148 16.72 8.15 -3.23
C SER A 148 15.21 8.27 -3.42
N ALA A 149 14.75 9.18 -4.30
CA ALA A 149 13.33 9.30 -4.63
C ALA A 149 12.80 8.09 -5.41
N VAL A 150 13.62 7.51 -6.30
CA VAL A 150 13.29 6.27 -7.02
C VAL A 150 13.22 5.08 -6.07
N LEU A 151 14.19 4.94 -5.16
CA LEU A 151 14.18 3.89 -4.14
C LEU A 151 12.94 4.02 -3.23
N ALA A 152 12.61 5.22 -2.77
CA ALA A 152 11.39 5.44 -2.00
C ALA A 152 10.13 5.05 -2.79
N PHE A 153 10.08 5.35 -4.09
CA PHE A 153 8.98 4.94 -4.97
C PHE A 153 8.89 3.43 -5.17
N GLN A 154 10.03 2.77 -5.41
CA GLN A 154 10.09 1.31 -5.54
C GLN A 154 9.66 0.65 -4.23
N GLY A 155 10.19 1.11 -3.10
CA GLY A 155 9.84 0.63 -1.76
C GLY A 155 8.35 0.75 -1.46
N ASP A 156 7.74 1.91 -1.74
CA ASP A 156 6.30 2.11 -1.52
C ASP A 156 5.45 1.12 -2.34
N ASN A 157 5.82 0.87 -3.60
CA ASN A 157 5.08 -0.01 -4.50
C ASN A 157 5.30 -1.50 -4.19
N ILE A 158 6.48 -1.87 -3.70
CA ILE A 158 6.77 -3.26 -3.29
C ILE A 158 6.07 -3.57 -1.96
N VAL A 159 6.15 -2.66 -0.98
CA VAL A 159 5.68 -2.91 0.40
C VAL A 159 4.17 -2.76 0.56
N TYR A 160 3.54 -1.78 -0.11
CA TYR A 160 2.13 -1.48 0.12
C TYR A 160 1.21 -1.87 -1.04
N ARG A 161 1.77 -2.08 -2.24
CA ARG A 161 1.00 -2.53 -3.42
C ARG A 161 1.35 -3.95 -3.86
N HIS A 162 2.52 -4.46 -3.51
CA HIS A 162 3.01 -5.77 -3.94
C HIS A 162 3.16 -5.89 -5.46
N TRP A 163 3.60 -4.79 -6.09
CA TRP A 163 4.01 -4.83 -7.48
C TRP A 163 5.34 -5.56 -7.63
N ASP A 164 5.42 -6.41 -8.65
CA ASP A 164 6.63 -7.11 -9.05
C ASP A 164 7.61 -6.17 -9.79
N ILE A 165 8.27 -5.31 -9.01
CA ILE A 165 9.35 -4.42 -9.47
C ILE A 165 10.59 -4.59 -8.59
N SER A 166 11.76 -4.27 -9.14
CA SER A 166 13.04 -4.30 -8.41
C SER A 166 13.17 -3.10 -7.46
N PHE A 167 13.86 -3.31 -6.33
CA PHE A 167 14.33 -2.27 -5.41
C PHE A 167 15.83 -2.04 -5.63
N ASP A 168 16.18 -1.33 -6.69
CA ASP A 168 17.57 -1.19 -7.16
C ASP A 168 17.98 0.26 -7.49
N GLY A 169 17.06 1.22 -7.35
CA GLY A 169 17.31 2.62 -7.69
C GLY A 169 17.40 2.88 -9.20
N LEU A 170 17.20 1.85 -10.04
CA LEU A 170 17.19 1.96 -11.50
C LEU A 170 15.75 2.12 -11.99
N VAL A 171 15.55 2.95 -13.01
CA VAL A 171 14.23 3.08 -13.64
C VAL A 171 14.22 2.24 -14.91
N GLY A 172 13.93 0.95 -14.73
CA GLY A 172 13.72 -0.01 -15.80
C GLY A 172 12.26 -0.08 -16.28
N PRO A 173 11.95 -0.95 -17.25
CA PRO A 173 10.62 -1.03 -17.86
C PRO A 173 9.45 -1.22 -16.87
N ASN A 174 9.57 -2.14 -15.90
CA ASN A 174 8.48 -2.34 -14.93
C ASN A 174 8.30 -1.10 -14.03
N THR A 175 9.39 -0.46 -13.60
CA THR A 175 9.31 0.81 -12.86
C THR A 175 8.65 1.91 -13.68
N PHE A 176 8.91 1.99 -14.99
CA PHE A 176 8.22 2.93 -15.88
C PHE A 176 6.72 2.67 -15.97
N ASP A 177 6.31 1.41 -16.14
CA ASP A 177 4.89 1.06 -16.25
C ASP A 177 4.15 1.41 -14.95
N ILE A 178 4.75 1.12 -13.79
CA ILE A 178 4.21 1.53 -12.50
C ILE A 178 4.23 3.06 -12.35
N LEU A 179 5.25 3.79 -12.81
CA LEU A 179 5.26 5.25 -12.81
C LEU A 179 4.13 5.84 -13.67
N TRP A 180 3.83 5.25 -14.82
CA TRP A 180 2.75 5.76 -15.69
C TRP A 180 1.40 5.70 -15.00
N ILE A 181 1.05 4.53 -14.45
CA ILE A 181 -0.22 4.34 -13.74
C ILE A 181 -0.18 4.88 -12.31
N THR A 182 1.04 5.23 -11.86
CA THR A 182 1.65 5.75 -10.61
C THR A 182 1.95 7.23 -10.40
N THR A 183 1.89 8.05 -11.45
CA THR A 183 2.21 9.49 -11.40
C THR A 183 1.57 10.23 -12.59
N LEU A 184 0.31 10.66 -12.52
CA LEU A 184 -0.42 11.17 -13.71
C LEU A 184 0.09 12.53 -14.24
N ALA A 185 0.59 13.43 -13.39
CA ALA A 185 1.14 14.73 -13.77
C ALA A 185 2.68 14.76 -13.80
N GLY A 186 3.26 15.81 -14.41
CA GLY A 186 4.71 16.03 -14.49
C GLY A 186 5.35 15.63 -15.83
N GLY A 187 4.59 15.03 -16.74
CA GLY A 187 5.05 14.65 -18.08
C GLY A 187 5.34 15.82 -19.03
N ARG A 188 4.73 16.98 -18.79
CA ARG A 188 4.94 18.24 -19.51
C ARG A 188 4.61 19.43 -18.62
N ASN A 189 4.98 20.63 -19.03
CA ASN A 189 4.46 21.84 -18.43
C ASN A 189 2.98 21.99 -18.81
N LEU A 190 2.15 22.41 -17.86
CA LEU A 190 0.72 22.65 -18.10
C LEU A 190 0.38 24.12 -17.93
N SER A 191 -0.37 24.65 -18.88
CA SER A 191 -0.77 26.06 -18.94
C SER A 191 -2.18 26.22 -19.51
N GLU A 192 -2.73 27.42 -19.45
CA GLU A 192 -4.08 27.69 -19.96
C GLU A 192 -4.22 27.29 -21.44
N GLY A 193 -5.22 26.47 -21.74
CA GLY A 193 -5.45 25.89 -23.07
C GLY A 193 -4.99 24.43 -23.21
N ASP A 194 -4.12 23.95 -22.32
CA ASP A 194 -3.80 22.51 -22.26
C ASP A 194 -5.00 21.69 -21.78
N ASN A 195 -5.01 20.41 -22.15
CA ASN A 195 -5.96 19.43 -21.65
C ASN A 195 -5.36 18.03 -21.68
N GLY A 196 -5.90 17.12 -20.85
CA GLY A 196 -5.45 15.73 -20.81
C GLY A 196 -5.49 15.10 -19.41
N PHE A 197 -4.97 13.88 -19.34
CA PHE A 197 -4.90 13.04 -18.14
C PHE A 197 -4.01 13.65 -17.06
N ASP A 198 -2.91 14.30 -17.47
CA ASP A 198 -2.02 15.04 -16.57
C ASP A 198 -2.69 16.28 -15.96
N THR A 199 -3.61 16.90 -16.69
CA THR A 199 -4.44 18.00 -16.18
C THR A 199 -5.48 17.50 -15.18
N VAL A 200 -6.09 16.32 -15.41
CA VAL A 200 -6.95 15.65 -14.40
C VAL A 200 -6.14 15.45 -13.11
N GLY A 201 -4.93 14.88 -13.21
CA GLY A 201 -4.05 14.69 -12.06
C GLY A 201 -3.75 16.00 -11.32
N LEU A 202 -3.40 17.06 -12.04
CA LEU A 202 -3.15 18.38 -11.44
C LEU A 202 -4.38 18.93 -10.70
N GLN A 203 -5.57 18.86 -11.32
CA GLN A 203 -6.81 19.34 -10.72
C GLN A 203 -7.14 18.57 -9.43
N VAL A 204 -6.92 17.24 -9.41
CA VAL A 204 -7.12 16.40 -8.21
C VAL A 204 -6.19 16.86 -7.08
N ILE A 205 -4.89 17.05 -7.37
CA ILE A 205 -3.95 17.51 -6.35
C ILE A 205 -4.37 18.89 -5.80
N LEU A 206 -4.69 19.84 -6.69
CA LEU A 206 -5.11 21.19 -6.27
C LEU A 206 -6.43 21.16 -5.49
N GLN A 207 -7.34 20.24 -5.80
CA GLN A 207 -8.59 20.08 -5.06
C GLN A 207 -8.33 19.55 -3.65
N ASN A 208 -7.43 18.58 -3.50
CA ASN A 208 -7.04 18.03 -2.20
C ASN A 208 -6.39 19.08 -1.30
N LEU A 209 -5.66 19.99 -1.91
CA LEU A 209 -5.01 21.11 -1.22
C LEU A 209 -5.95 22.31 -1.01
N GLY A 210 -7.21 22.22 -1.43
CA GLY A 210 -8.22 23.27 -1.25
C GLY A 210 -8.11 24.45 -2.23
N PHE A 211 -7.25 24.38 -3.25
CA PHE A 211 -7.08 25.44 -4.26
C PHE A 211 -8.02 25.31 -5.45
N TYR A 212 -8.57 24.12 -5.71
CA TYR A 212 -9.50 23.86 -6.80
C TYR A 212 -10.82 23.28 -6.29
N ARG A 213 -11.94 23.93 -6.60
CA ARG A 213 -13.28 23.56 -6.07
C ARG A 213 -14.28 23.13 -7.14
N TYR A 214 -13.84 23.06 -8.39
CA TYR A 214 -14.69 22.72 -9.51
C TYR A 214 -14.59 21.23 -9.82
N ARG A 215 -15.41 20.78 -10.77
CA ARG A 215 -15.37 19.41 -11.26
C ARG A 215 -14.03 19.12 -11.92
N ILE A 216 -13.52 17.91 -11.75
CA ILE A 216 -12.34 17.40 -12.44
C ILE A 216 -12.77 17.06 -13.88
N ASP A 217 -12.22 17.78 -14.85
CA ASP A 217 -12.58 17.68 -16.27
C ASP A 217 -11.38 17.51 -17.20
N GLY A 218 -10.15 17.65 -16.68
CA GLY A 218 -8.94 17.53 -17.48
C GLY A 218 -8.71 18.69 -18.45
N TYR A 219 -9.43 19.80 -18.33
CA TYR A 219 -9.19 21.02 -19.10
C TYR A 219 -8.50 22.08 -18.24
N PHE A 220 -7.37 22.58 -18.73
CA PHE A 220 -6.65 23.67 -18.09
C PHE A 220 -7.28 25.00 -18.55
N GLY A 221 -8.50 25.26 -18.08
CA GLY A 221 -9.18 26.53 -18.28
C GLY A 221 -8.79 27.58 -17.25
N ARG A 222 -9.48 28.73 -17.31
CA ARG A 222 -9.30 29.84 -16.36
C ARG A 222 -9.37 29.40 -14.90
N ALA A 223 -10.30 28.52 -14.53
CA ALA A 223 -10.44 28.03 -13.16
C ALA A 223 -9.19 27.29 -12.67
N THR A 224 -8.62 26.40 -13.49
CA THR A 224 -7.38 25.67 -13.20
C THR A 224 -6.20 26.64 -13.09
N ARG A 225 -6.11 27.62 -13.99
CA ARG A 225 -5.08 28.66 -13.94
C ARG A 225 -5.14 29.49 -12.66
N GLU A 226 -6.32 29.96 -12.26
CA GLU A 226 -6.45 30.72 -11.01
C GLU A 226 -6.11 29.86 -9.78
N ALA A 227 -6.45 28.57 -9.79
CA ALA A 227 -6.05 27.63 -8.73
C ALA A 227 -4.53 27.46 -8.67
N VAL A 228 -3.85 27.30 -9.81
CA VAL A 228 -2.38 27.23 -9.87
C VAL A 228 -1.75 28.53 -9.38
N ARG A 229 -2.26 29.70 -9.81
CA ARG A 229 -1.75 31.00 -9.35
C ARG A 229 -1.93 31.18 -7.84
N ALA A 230 -3.09 30.81 -7.31
CA ALA A 230 -3.37 30.88 -5.87
C ALA A 230 -2.44 29.95 -5.07
N PHE A 231 -2.22 28.73 -5.56
CA PHE A 231 -1.25 27.80 -4.98
C PHE A 231 0.16 28.38 -5.02
N GLN A 232 0.63 28.84 -6.18
CA GLN A 232 1.95 29.44 -6.34
C GLN A 232 2.17 30.61 -5.38
N GLN A 233 1.16 31.48 -5.24
CA GLN A 233 1.17 32.59 -4.30
C GLN A 233 1.26 32.12 -2.84
N ALA A 234 0.47 31.13 -2.45
CA ALA A 234 0.46 30.59 -1.09
C ALA A 234 1.80 29.95 -0.67
N PHE A 235 2.52 29.36 -1.64
CA PHE A 235 3.80 28.69 -1.41
C PHE A 235 5.02 29.54 -1.79
N GLY A 236 4.83 30.82 -2.12
CA GLY A 236 5.92 31.77 -2.35
C GLY A 236 6.81 31.43 -3.56
N ILE A 237 6.25 30.78 -4.58
CA ILE A 237 6.93 30.47 -5.84
C ILE A 237 6.46 31.40 -6.96
N THR A 238 7.08 31.31 -8.14
CA THR A 238 6.76 32.15 -9.30
C THR A 238 5.27 32.03 -9.67
N VAL A 239 4.54 33.15 -9.70
CA VAL A 239 3.09 33.20 -9.98
C VAL A 239 2.82 33.45 -11.47
N ASP A 240 3.18 32.48 -12.32
CA ASP A 240 2.99 32.52 -13.76
C ASP A 240 1.71 31.80 -14.22
N GLY A 241 1.04 31.04 -13.34
CA GLY A 241 -0.11 30.21 -13.68
C GLY A 241 0.24 28.97 -14.50
N VAL A 242 1.53 28.61 -14.57
CA VAL A 242 2.04 27.43 -15.27
C VAL A 242 2.46 26.37 -14.25
N ALA A 243 1.94 25.16 -14.39
CA ALA A 243 2.42 24.03 -13.62
C ALA A 243 3.67 23.44 -14.31
N GLY A 244 4.84 23.88 -13.87
CA GLY A 244 6.15 23.34 -14.24
C GLY A 244 6.94 22.84 -13.02
N SER A 245 8.24 22.60 -13.18
CA SER A 245 9.07 21.92 -12.16
C SER A 245 9.04 22.54 -10.76
N GLN A 246 8.97 23.86 -10.62
CA GLN A 246 8.80 24.52 -9.32
C GLN A 246 7.43 24.22 -8.69
N THR A 247 6.37 24.34 -9.50
CA THR A 247 4.99 24.05 -9.08
C THR A 247 4.84 22.58 -8.68
N PHE A 248 5.30 21.63 -9.50
CA PHE A 248 5.22 20.20 -9.19
C PHE A 248 5.94 19.86 -7.89
N TYR A 249 7.16 20.33 -7.69
CA TYR A 249 7.89 20.13 -6.43
C TYR A 249 7.15 20.69 -5.21
N ALA A 250 6.60 21.91 -5.32
CA ALA A 250 5.80 22.49 -4.25
C ALA A 250 4.54 21.65 -3.97
N LEU A 251 3.85 21.15 -5.01
CA LEU A 251 2.67 20.30 -4.88
C LEU A 251 2.99 19.05 -4.04
N GLY A 252 4.01 18.28 -4.40
CA GLY A 252 4.34 17.04 -3.65
C GLY A 252 4.83 17.29 -2.22
N ARG A 253 5.51 18.41 -1.96
CA ARG A 253 5.90 18.78 -0.58
C ARG A 253 4.71 19.06 0.34
N THR A 254 3.59 19.45 -0.25
CA THR A 254 2.38 19.87 0.47
C THR A 254 1.30 18.80 0.44
N ASN A 255 1.43 17.84 -0.48
CA ASN A 255 0.55 16.70 -0.66
C ASN A 255 1.35 15.40 -0.43
N PRO A 256 1.51 14.95 0.82
CA PRO A 256 2.37 13.81 1.14
C PRO A 256 1.73 12.45 0.80
N VAL A 257 0.62 12.43 0.05
CA VAL A 257 -0.02 11.19 -0.38
C VAL A 257 0.88 10.36 -1.30
N PHE A 258 0.67 9.06 -1.22
CA PHE A 258 1.27 8.07 -2.12
C PHE A 258 0.66 8.13 -3.52
N TRP A 259 -0.59 8.59 -3.66
CA TRP A 259 -1.35 8.51 -4.91
C TRP A 259 -2.38 9.64 -5.11
N TYR A 260 -2.88 9.79 -6.34
CA TYR A 260 -3.99 10.69 -6.65
C TYR A 260 -5.27 10.11 -6.03
N SER A 261 -5.61 10.58 -4.84
CA SER A 261 -6.89 10.29 -4.21
C SER A 261 -7.43 11.56 -3.60
N ALA A 262 -8.63 11.96 -4.01
CA ALA A 262 -9.32 13.04 -3.33
C ALA A 262 -10.04 12.52 -2.11
N ASP A 263 -9.92 13.23 -0.99
CA ASP A 263 -10.69 12.92 0.23
C ASP A 263 -12.21 12.91 -0.06
N LEU A 264 -12.63 13.63 -1.11
CA LEU A 264 -14.01 13.68 -1.60
C LEU A 264 -14.38 12.50 -2.52
N PHE A 265 -13.42 11.89 -3.21
CA PHE A 265 -13.61 10.80 -4.18
C PHE A 265 -12.46 9.79 -4.09
N PRO A 266 -12.38 9.03 -2.98
CA PRO A 266 -11.31 8.07 -2.78
C PRO A 266 -11.41 6.97 -3.83
N ARG A 267 -10.29 6.70 -4.49
CA ARG A 267 -10.21 5.58 -5.42
C ARG A 267 -10.41 4.27 -4.66
N GLN A 268 -11.34 3.44 -5.14
CA GLN A 268 -11.61 2.08 -4.69
C GLN A 268 -11.70 1.93 -3.16
N ARG A 269 -12.89 2.15 -2.61
CA ARG A 269 -13.16 1.90 -1.19
C ARG A 269 -13.52 0.43 -0.96
N ILE A 270 -13.33 -0.05 0.26
CA ILE A 270 -13.72 -1.42 0.64
C ILE A 270 -15.22 -1.69 0.44
N GLY A 271 -16.07 -0.65 0.47
CA GLY A 271 -17.51 -0.76 0.26
C GLY A 271 -17.90 -0.93 -1.21
N ASP A 272 -17.03 -0.52 -2.13
CA ASP A 272 -17.22 -0.64 -3.58
C ASP A 272 -16.86 -2.05 -4.09
N LEU A 273 -16.13 -2.84 -3.27
CA LEU A 273 -15.78 -4.24 -3.53
C LEU A 273 -17.01 -5.14 -3.35
N LYS A 274 -17.19 -6.15 -4.21
CA LYS A 274 -18.47 -6.87 -4.34
C LYS A 274 -18.41 -8.32 -3.91
N SER A 275 -17.27 -8.98 -4.11
CA SER A 275 -17.15 -10.43 -3.96
C SER A 275 -16.20 -10.77 -2.81
N ILE A 276 -16.64 -11.71 -1.97
CA ILE A 276 -15.78 -12.39 -0.99
C ILE A 276 -15.61 -13.81 -1.50
N GLN A 277 -14.36 -14.23 -1.64
CA GLN A 277 -14.00 -15.57 -2.08
C GLN A 277 -13.08 -16.22 -1.04
N GLU A 278 -13.40 -17.46 -0.68
CA GLU A 278 -12.49 -18.33 0.06
C GLU A 278 -11.30 -18.70 -0.83
N ILE A 279 -10.09 -18.43 -0.34
CA ILE A 279 -8.85 -18.81 -1.02
C ILE A 279 -8.47 -20.23 -0.62
N SER A 280 -8.51 -20.51 0.69
CA SER A 280 -8.12 -21.80 1.25
C SER A 280 -8.58 -21.94 2.70
N SER A 281 -8.70 -23.19 3.15
CA SER A 281 -8.63 -23.52 4.57
C SER A 281 -7.24 -23.16 5.13
N THR A 282 -7.20 -22.76 6.40
CA THR A 282 -5.96 -22.47 7.11
C THR A 282 -5.52 -23.62 8.00
N ILE A 283 -6.32 -24.69 8.14
CA ILE A 283 -6.02 -25.80 9.06
C ILE A 283 -4.71 -26.48 8.65
N ASP A 284 -3.80 -26.64 9.60
CA ASP A 284 -2.53 -27.31 9.35
C ASP A 284 -2.77 -28.76 8.88
N PRO A 285 -2.21 -29.17 7.74
CA PRO A 285 -2.50 -30.48 7.15
C PRO A 285 -1.82 -31.65 7.88
N VAL A 286 -0.98 -31.40 8.88
CA VAL A 286 -0.14 -32.41 9.55
C VAL A 286 -0.58 -32.65 11.00
N ASN A 287 -0.77 -31.61 11.82
CA ASN A 287 -1.21 -31.72 13.21
C ASN A 287 -2.63 -31.19 13.45
N GLY A 288 -3.24 -30.48 12.49
CA GLY A 288 -4.61 -29.98 12.59
C GLY A 288 -4.76 -28.69 13.42
N ASP A 289 -3.68 -27.98 13.71
CA ASP A 289 -3.76 -26.64 14.31
C ASP A 289 -4.64 -25.73 13.44
N GLN A 290 -5.39 -24.83 14.08
CA GLN A 290 -6.48 -24.07 13.47
C GLN A 290 -6.67 -22.73 14.20
N ASN A 291 -7.74 -22.00 13.90
CA ASN A 291 -8.06 -20.66 14.40
C ASN A 291 -7.08 -19.59 13.87
N PRO A 292 -7.26 -19.14 12.61
CA PRO A 292 -6.34 -18.23 11.93
C PRO A 292 -6.37 -16.81 12.47
N TYR A 293 -5.20 -16.27 12.83
CA TYR A 293 -5.07 -14.91 13.37
C TYR A 293 -4.27 -14.00 12.45
N GLY A 294 -2.94 -14.17 12.37
CA GLY A 294 -2.08 -13.35 11.53
C GLY A 294 -2.25 -13.71 10.06
N VAL A 295 -2.20 -12.71 9.17
CA VAL A 295 -2.13 -12.91 7.73
C VAL A 295 -1.14 -11.93 7.12
N LEU A 296 -0.34 -12.41 6.18
CA LEU A 296 0.68 -11.62 5.49
C LEU A 296 0.80 -12.08 4.05
N LEU A 297 0.90 -11.14 3.11
CA LEU A 297 1.38 -11.43 1.75
C LEU A 297 2.91 -11.23 1.71
N ALA A 298 3.66 -12.29 1.44
CA ALA A 298 5.13 -12.22 1.39
C ALA A 298 5.58 -11.16 0.37
N PRO A 299 6.40 -10.16 0.75
CA PRO A 299 6.80 -9.07 -0.14
C PRO A 299 7.93 -9.47 -1.09
N ASN A 300 8.19 -8.69 -2.15
CA ASN A 300 9.24 -8.94 -3.15
C ASN A 300 10.62 -8.41 -2.71
N THR A 301 10.84 -8.27 -1.40
CA THR A 301 11.99 -7.55 -0.87
C THR A 301 13.22 -8.42 -0.66
N PHE A 302 13.15 -9.73 -0.94
CA PHE A 302 14.24 -10.68 -0.75
C PHE A 302 14.43 -11.57 -1.97
N ASP A 303 15.66 -12.06 -2.19
CA ASP A 303 15.93 -13.09 -3.19
C ASP A 303 15.30 -14.40 -2.73
N ASP A 304 14.20 -14.76 -3.39
CA ASP A 304 13.43 -15.95 -3.10
C ASP A 304 13.68 -17.08 -4.11
N THR A 305 14.70 -16.96 -4.96
CA THR A 305 14.94 -17.93 -6.05
C THR A 305 15.24 -19.33 -5.51
N GLN A 306 15.86 -19.42 -4.34
CA GLN A 306 16.28 -20.67 -3.70
C GLN A 306 15.52 -21.02 -2.42
N THR A 307 14.61 -20.16 -1.94
CA THR A 307 13.94 -20.36 -0.63
C THR A 307 12.61 -21.06 -0.76
N ILE A 308 12.07 -21.63 0.32
CA ILE A 308 10.72 -22.18 0.31
C ILE A 308 9.70 -21.08 0.09
N LEU A 309 9.64 -20.07 0.97
CA LEU A 309 8.75 -18.92 0.88
C LEU A 309 9.06 -18.12 -0.38
N LYS A 310 8.03 -17.87 -1.19
CA LYS A 310 8.10 -17.07 -2.41
C LYS A 310 7.36 -15.75 -2.23
N HIS A 311 7.78 -14.73 -2.96
CA HIS A 311 7.07 -13.46 -3.04
C HIS A 311 5.63 -13.68 -3.50
N GLY A 312 4.66 -13.09 -2.80
CA GLY A 312 3.24 -13.26 -3.07
C GLY A 312 2.60 -14.52 -2.49
N ASP A 313 3.36 -15.36 -1.78
CA ASP A 313 2.74 -16.39 -0.94
C ASP A 313 1.97 -15.75 0.21
N LEU A 314 0.81 -16.32 0.54
CA LEU A 314 0.03 -15.90 1.70
C LEU A 314 0.43 -16.76 2.90
N LEU A 315 0.91 -16.12 3.96
CA LEU A 315 1.20 -16.74 5.25
C LEU A 315 0.06 -16.48 6.22
N VAL A 316 -0.32 -17.52 6.98
CA VAL A 316 -1.36 -17.47 8.01
C VAL A 316 -0.83 -18.15 9.27
N SER A 317 -1.21 -17.66 10.45
CA SER A 317 -0.86 -18.30 11.73
C SER A 317 -2.09 -18.93 12.38
N ASN A 318 -1.91 -20.08 13.02
CA ASN A 318 -2.97 -20.77 13.76
C ASN A 318 -2.70 -20.79 15.27
N ILE A 319 -3.65 -20.29 16.06
CA ILE A 319 -3.46 -20.11 17.51
C ILE A 319 -4.08 -21.22 18.37
N ASN A 320 -4.93 -22.06 17.79
CA ASN A 320 -5.53 -23.20 18.47
C ASN A 320 -4.84 -24.50 18.02
N ASN A 321 -4.75 -25.46 18.92
CA ASN A 321 -4.41 -26.82 18.51
C ASN A 321 -5.60 -27.53 17.84
N ALA A 322 -5.37 -28.75 17.32
CA ALA A 322 -6.41 -29.57 16.72
C ALA A 322 -7.61 -29.92 17.61
N LYS A 323 -7.49 -29.79 18.94
CA LYS A 323 -8.61 -29.97 19.87
C LYS A 323 -9.43 -28.69 20.06
N GLY A 324 -9.05 -27.60 19.41
CA GLY A 324 -9.66 -26.28 19.56
C GLY A 324 -9.25 -25.56 20.84
N VAL A 325 -8.18 -25.98 21.51
CA VAL A 325 -7.71 -25.30 22.73
C VAL A 325 -6.96 -24.04 22.33
N MET A 326 -7.48 -22.89 22.73
CA MET A 326 -6.90 -21.58 22.44
C MET A 326 -5.55 -21.37 23.11
N GLY A 327 -4.62 -20.78 22.37
CA GLY A 327 -3.26 -20.50 22.83
C GLY A 327 -2.35 -21.74 22.89
N GLN A 328 -2.71 -22.81 22.17
CA GLN A 328 -1.90 -24.03 22.05
C GLN A 328 -1.54 -24.37 20.59
N GLY A 329 -1.90 -23.51 19.63
CA GLY A 329 -1.48 -23.65 18.23
C GLY A 329 -0.01 -23.34 18.05
N SER A 330 0.62 -24.02 17.10
CA SER A 330 2.08 -24.13 16.99
C SER A 330 2.61 -23.99 15.57
N THR A 331 1.76 -23.62 14.62
CA THR A 331 2.06 -23.65 13.19
C THR A 331 1.75 -22.35 12.48
N LEU A 332 2.52 -22.13 11.41
CA LEU A 332 2.20 -21.18 10.35
C LEU A 332 2.05 -21.95 9.05
N GLU A 333 1.05 -21.55 8.27
CA GLU A 333 0.70 -22.13 6.99
C GLU A 333 0.99 -21.14 5.88
N ARG A 334 1.55 -21.67 4.82
CA ARG A 334 1.68 -20.99 3.55
C ARG A 334 0.63 -21.53 2.59
N ILE A 335 -0.13 -20.65 1.98
CA ILE A 335 -1.15 -21.03 1.01
C ILE A 335 -0.51 -21.13 -0.37
N VAL A 336 -0.44 -22.34 -0.90
CA VAL A 336 0.15 -22.64 -2.21
C VAL A 336 -0.91 -23.30 -3.08
N ASN A 337 -1.24 -22.69 -4.21
CA ASN A 337 -2.27 -23.17 -5.13
C ASN A 337 -3.62 -23.48 -4.43
N GLY A 338 -4.04 -22.57 -3.54
CA GLY A 338 -5.30 -22.69 -2.79
C GLY A 338 -5.31 -23.79 -1.73
N ARG A 339 -4.14 -24.28 -1.28
CA ARG A 339 -4.03 -25.31 -0.23
C ARG A 339 -3.04 -24.88 0.87
N PRO A 340 -3.33 -25.18 2.14
CA PRO A 340 -2.37 -24.94 3.21
C PRO A 340 -1.20 -25.92 3.11
N GLN A 341 0.01 -25.39 3.25
CA GLN A 341 1.23 -26.15 3.47
C GLN A 341 1.88 -25.61 4.72
N ARG A 342 2.27 -26.50 5.64
CA ARG A 342 3.02 -26.09 6.82
C ARG A 342 4.31 -25.39 6.40
N PHE A 343 4.45 -24.13 6.80
CA PHE A 343 5.67 -23.35 6.61
C PHE A 343 6.60 -23.48 7.81
N PHE A 344 6.05 -23.36 9.02
CA PHE A 344 6.81 -23.46 10.25
C PHE A 344 6.03 -24.25 11.30
N ALA A 345 6.75 -25.04 12.10
CA ALA A 345 6.24 -25.69 13.30
C ALA A 345 7.19 -25.41 14.46
N GLY A 346 6.63 -25.10 15.62
CA GLY A 346 7.38 -24.68 16.80
C GLY A 346 7.04 -23.27 17.28
N ALA A 347 6.00 -22.65 16.71
CA ALA A 347 5.43 -21.41 17.22
C ALA A 347 4.78 -21.63 18.59
N MET A 348 4.62 -20.54 19.35
CA MET A 348 4.01 -20.58 20.68
C MET A 348 2.81 -19.64 20.75
N ALA A 349 1.64 -20.10 20.26
CA ALA A 349 0.44 -19.27 20.10
C ALA A 349 0.70 -18.02 19.21
N PRO A 350 0.94 -18.22 17.90
CA PRO A 350 1.37 -17.17 16.99
C PRO A 350 0.25 -16.18 16.63
N ILE A 351 0.25 -14.99 17.25
CA ILE A 351 -0.81 -13.99 17.12
C ILE A 351 -0.65 -13.14 15.85
N ALA A 352 0.54 -12.59 15.63
CA ALA A 352 0.81 -11.72 14.50
C ALA A 352 2.04 -12.16 13.72
N ILE A 353 2.00 -11.90 12.41
CA ILE A 353 3.07 -12.19 11.46
C ILE A 353 3.51 -10.86 10.85
N SER A 354 4.81 -10.65 10.73
CA SER A 354 5.38 -9.57 9.93
C SER A 354 6.62 -10.05 9.20
N THR A 355 7.03 -9.35 8.14
CA THR A 355 8.28 -9.65 7.42
C THR A 355 9.19 -8.45 7.41
N SER A 356 10.48 -8.72 7.59
CA SER A 356 11.53 -7.74 7.37
C SER A 356 11.84 -7.57 5.88
N ASN A 357 12.60 -6.52 5.55
CA ASN A 357 13.21 -6.33 4.23
C ASN A 357 14.22 -7.43 3.86
N LEU A 358 14.65 -8.28 4.80
CA LEU A 358 15.59 -9.38 4.57
C LEU A 358 14.89 -10.73 4.31
N GLY A 359 13.57 -10.75 4.20
CA GLY A 359 12.79 -11.95 3.91
C GLY A 359 12.56 -12.90 5.09
N ALA A 360 13.18 -12.63 6.24
CA ALA A 360 12.84 -13.33 7.47
C ALA A 360 11.39 -12.99 7.89
N THR A 361 10.65 -14.03 8.26
CA THR A 361 9.32 -13.94 8.86
C THR A 361 9.46 -13.84 10.36
N TRP A 362 8.76 -12.91 10.97
CA TRP A 362 8.79 -12.65 12.40
C TRP A 362 7.41 -12.91 12.97
N ILE A 363 7.36 -13.56 14.12
CA ILE A 363 6.11 -14.00 14.75
C ILE A 363 6.04 -13.42 16.16
N ALA A 364 4.93 -12.76 16.50
CA ALA A 364 4.61 -12.41 17.87
C ALA A 364 3.87 -13.58 18.49
N ASP A 365 4.56 -14.26 19.39
CA ASP A 365 4.03 -15.39 20.13
C ASP A 365 3.53 -14.92 21.48
N TYR A 366 2.26 -15.23 21.78
CA TYR A 366 1.70 -14.97 23.10
C TYR A 366 2.31 -15.89 24.17
N GLY A 367 2.79 -17.06 23.76
CA GLY A 367 3.31 -18.11 24.63
C GLY A 367 2.27 -19.17 25.00
N PHE A 368 2.73 -20.38 25.36
CA PHE A 368 1.87 -21.49 25.82
C PHE A 368 1.43 -21.36 27.27
N ASN A 369 0.99 -20.15 27.63
CA ASN A 369 0.41 -19.88 28.92
C ASN A 369 -0.72 -18.87 28.80
N PRO A 370 -1.79 -19.02 29.59
CA PRO A 370 -2.93 -18.13 29.49
C PRO A 370 -2.58 -16.68 29.84
N SER A 371 -1.56 -16.44 30.67
CA SER A 371 -1.19 -15.12 31.17
C SER A 371 -0.20 -14.34 30.28
N GLY A 372 0.21 -14.87 29.11
CA GLY A 372 1.10 -14.17 28.17
C GLY A 372 2.54 -13.93 28.67
N THR A 373 2.86 -14.33 29.91
CA THR A 373 4.19 -14.16 30.51
C THR A 373 5.29 -15.01 29.86
N GLN A 374 4.95 -15.92 28.94
CA GLN A 374 5.94 -16.63 28.13
C GLN A 374 6.08 -16.01 26.73
N GLY A 375 5.48 -14.84 26.50
CA GLY A 375 5.52 -14.14 25.23
C GLY A 375 6.94 -13.95 24.71
N LEU A 376 7.08 -14.04 23.40
CA LEU A 376 8.35 -13.91 22.69
C LEU A 376 8.11 -13.45 21.27
N VAL A 377 9.20 -13.14 20.58
CA VAL A 377 9.21 -12.97 19.13
C VAL A 377 10.10 -14.02 18.52
N GLN A 378 9.59 -14.78 17.54
CA GLN A 378 10.37 -15.78 16.81
C GLN A 378 10.76 -15.28 15.42
N VAL A 379 12.02 -15.50 15.04
CA VAL A 379 12.55 -15.16 13.72
C VAL A 379 12.74 -16.42 12.88
N ILE A 380 11.99 -16.53 11.80
CA ILE A 380 11.92 -17.68 10.91
C ILE A 380 12.54 -17.31 9.56
N SER A 381 13.43 -18.16 9.05
CA SER A 381 14.01 -18.02 7.72
C SER A 381 12.95 -18.19 6.62
N ALA A 382 13.26 -17.75 5.41
CA ALA A 382 12.42 -18.00 4.25
C ALA A 382 12.27 -19.50 3.91
N ASP A 383 13.05 -20.39 4.55
CA ASP A 383 12.92 -21.85 4.44
C ASP A 383 12.06 -22.47 5.55
N GLY A 384 11.40 -21.65 6.38
CA GLY A 384 10.54 -22.15 7.44
C GLY A 384 11.32 -22.72 8.63
N LEU A 385 12.54 -22.23 8.87
CA LEU A 385 13.40 -22.68 9.96
C LEU A 385 13.61 -21.56 10.97
N LEU A 386 13.51 -21.86 12.27
CA LEU A 386 13.89 -20.92 13.32
C LEU A 386 15.38 -20.56 13.17
N PHE A 387 15.70 -19.27 13.13
CA PHE A 387 17.09 -18.84 13.15
C PHE A 387 17.76 -19.25 14.47
N SER A 388 19.07 -19.53 14.42
CA SER A 388 19.87 -19.65 15.64
C SER A 388 19.74 -18.37 16.46
N GLY A 389 19.36 -18.49 17.74
CA GLY A 389 19.09 -17.32 18.61
C GLY A 389 17.83 -16.53 18.24
N GLY A 390 16.98 -17.06 17.35
CA GLY A 390 15.78 -16.41 16.82
C GLY A 390 14.59 -16.36 17.79
N ASP A 391 14.67 -17.01 18.96
CA ASP A 391 13.73 -16.81 20.06
C ASP A 391 14.14 -15.54 20.83
N ILE A 392 13.51 -14.41 20.51
CA ILE A 392 13.77 -13.13 21.15
C ILE A 392 12.87 -13.00 22.37
N ARG A 393 13.47 -12.80 23.55
CA ARG A 393 12.73 -12.61 24.81
C ARG A 393 13.13 -11.29 25.45
N ARG A 394 12.13 -10.54 25.95
CA ARG A 394 12.32 -9.30 26.70
C ARG A 394 11.36 -9.23 27.86
N ASP A 395 11.81 -8.60 28.93
CA ASP A 395 10.96 -8.27 30.09
C ASP A 395 9.78 -7.37 29.71
N LEU A 396 9.92 -6.59 28.63
CA LEU A 396 8.88 -5.73 28.10
C LEU A 396 7.77 -6.50 27.35
N PHE A 397 8.01 -7.75 26.93
CA PHE A 397 6.97 -8.55 26.29
C PHE A 397 5.90 -8.96 27.29
N ALA A 398 4.78 -8.23 27.26
CA ALA A 398 3.61 -8.47 28.08
C ALA A 398 2.41 -8.82 27.18
N GLY A 399 2.39 -10.07 26.73
CA GLY A 399 1.43 -10.54 25.72
C GLY A 399 1.60 -9.80 24.38
N PRO A 400 2.70 -10.02 23.66
CA PRO A 400 2.87 -9.51 22.29
C PRO A 400 1.67 -9.88 21.43
N TRP A 401 1.07 -8.91 20.74
CA TRP A 401 -0.18 -9.14 20.00
C TRP A 401 -0.12 -8.67 18.55
N GLY A 402 0.29 -7.43 18.31
CA GLY A 402 0.52 -6.87 16.98
C GLY A 402 2.01 -6.69 16.71
N MET A 403 2.38 -6.71 15.44
CA MET A 403 3.74 -6.43 14.99
C MET A 403 3.79 -5.77 13.63
N GLN A 404 4.83 -4.98 13.40
CA GLN A 404 5.09 -4.34 12.12
C GLN A 404 6.57 -3.98 11.95
N PHE A 405 7.09 -4.13 10.72
CA PHE A 405 8.38 -3.59 10.31
C PHE A 405 8.25 -2.21 9.65
N ASN A 406 9.25 -1.35 9.86
CA ASN A 406 9.32 -0.05 9.19
C ASN A 406 10.02 -0.08 7.81
N PHE A 407 10.52 -1.23 7.34
CA PHE A 407 11.31 -1.33 6.10
C PHE A 407 12.36 -0.20 5.93
N GLY A 408 12.97 0.25 7.05
CA GLY A 408 13.61 1.55 7.16
C GLY A 408 14.72 1.81 6.14
N THR A 409 15.42 0.76 5.69
CA THR A 409 16.44 0.83 4.63
C THR A 409 15.91 1.46 3.35
N PHE A 410 14.64 1.26 3.01
CA PHE A 410 14.04 1.82 1.79
C PHE A 410 13.87 3.33 1.86
N TYR A 411 13.89 3.88 3.07
CA TYR A 411 13.54 5.26 3.37
C TYR A 411 14.65 6.02 4.09
N GLY A 412 15.86 5.44 4.21
CA GLY A 412 16.98 6.04 4.93
C GLY A 412 16.77 6.13 6.44
N LEU A 413 15.94 5.25 7.00
CA LEU A 413 15.66 5.14 8.44
C LEU A 413 16.35 3.91 9.04
N PRO A 414 16.70 3.92 10.34
CA PRO A 414 17.12 2.71 11.04
C PRO A 414 16.04 1.63 10.90
N VAL A 415 16.43 0.39 10.62
CA VAL A 415 15.47 -0.72 10.55
C VAL A 415 14.97 -0.98 11.97
N ALA A 416 13.64 -1.05 12.10
CA ALA A 416 12.98 -1.36 13.35
C ALA A 416 11.82 -2.31 13.12
N PHE A 417 11.55 -3.14 14.13
CA PHE A 417 10.25 -3.76 14.29
C PHE A 417 9.57 -3.22 15.55
N PHE A 418 8.26 -3.20 15.53
CA PHE A 418 7.43 -2.73 16.64
C PHE A 418 6.55 -3.87 17.13
N SER A 419 6.24 -3.84 18.42
CA SER A 419 5.30 -4.79 19.04
C SER A 419 4.32 -4.05 19.94
N THR A 420 3.04 -4.43 19.87
CA THR A 420 2.04 -4.03 20.88
C THR A 420 2.00 -5.08 21.98
N ASN A 421 1.89 -4.62 23.23
CA ASN A 421 1.75 -5.48 24.40
C ASN A 421 0.35 -5.31 24.98
N VAL A 422 -0.50 -6.31 24.75
CA VAL A 422 -1.92 -6.21 25.08
C VAL A 422 -2.19 -6.28 26.58
N LEU A 423 -1.26 -6.84 27.38
CA LEU A 423 -1.42 -6.96 28.84
C LEU A 423 -0.91 -5.75 29.63
N SER A 424 -0.07 -4.91 29.02
CA SER A 424 0.50 -3.71 29.67
C SER A 424 0.02 -2.40 29.05
N GLY A 425 -0.58 -2.43 27.86
CA GLY A 425 -0.98 -1.22 27.15
C GLY A 425 0.21 -0.39 26.68
N THR A 426 1.29 -1.04 26.23
CA THR A 426 2.54 -0.40 25.79
C THR A 426 2.91 -0.78 24.37
N ILE A 427 3.71 0.06 23.72
CA ILE A 427 4.29 -0.19 22.39
C ILE A 427 5.80 -0.14 22.49
N ASP A 428 6.46 -1.18 22.00
CA ASP A 428 7.92 -1.30 22.02
C ASP A 428 8.50 -1.24 20.61
N ARG A 429 9.67 -0.63 20.50
CA ARG A 429 10.53 -0.66 19.32
C ARG A 429 11.77 -1.48 19.59
N PHE A 430 12.16 -2.23 18.57
CA PHE A 430 13.37 -3.02 18.55
C PHE A 430 14.25 -2.60 17.37
N THR A 431 15.53 -2.34 17.63
CA THR A 431 16.54 -1.99 16.61
C THR A 431 17.77 -2.88 16.77
N ASP A 432 18.72 -2.77 15.83
CA ASP A 432 20.04 -3.39 15.91
C ASP A 432 20.03 -4.93 15.98
N PHE A 433 18.94 -5.55 15.53
CA PHE A 433 18.85 -7.00 15.39
C PHE A 433 19.56 -7.49 14.12
N HIS A 434 20.32 -8.58 14.23
CA HIS A 434 20.90 -9.26 13.08
C HIS A 434 21.20 -10.74 13.38
N PRO A 435 21.17 -11.63 12.38
CA PRO A 435 21.70 -12.98 12.54
C PRO A 435 23.21 -12.95 12.87
N PRO A 436 23.73 -13.92 13.66
CA PRO A 436 22.99 -14.90 14.47
C PRO A 436 22.54 -14.35 15.84
N ASN A 437 22.89 -13.10 16.18
CA ASN A 437 22.75 -12.55 17.53
C ASN A 437 21.55 -11.61 17.66
N PHE A 438 20.34 -12.14 17.55
CA PHE A 438 19.12 -11.33 17.68
C PHE A 438 18.88 -10.79 19.10
N ASN A 439 19.43 -11.45 20.13
CA ASN A 439 19.16 -11.11 21.52
C ASN A 439 20.23 -10.19 22.15
N GLU A 440 21.52 -10.45 21.91
CA GLU A 440 22.59 -9.71 22.60
C GLU A 440 22.73 -8.28 22.06
N ASP A 441 22.58 -8.11 20.75
CA ASP A 441 22.87 -6.84 20.08
C ASP A 441 21.63 -5.93 19.94
N SER A 442 20.42 -6.50 19.99
CA SER A 442 19.21 -5.71 19.74
C SER A 442 18.86 -4.79 20.91
N VAL A 443 18.49 -3.56 20.59
CA VAL A 443 18.05 -2.56 21.56
C VAL A 443 16.53 -2.51 21.60
N THR A 444 15.94 -2.60 22.79
CA THR A 444 14.49 -2.45 23.00
C THR A 444 14.19 -1.15 23.73
N VAL A 445 13.21 -0.39 23.21
CA VAL A 445 12.75 0.88 23.79
C VAL A 445 11.23 0.90 23.81
N GLN A 446 10.63 1.14 24.98
CA GLN A 446 9.21 1.48 25.07
C GLN A 446 8.99 2.87 24.45
N ILE A 447 8.23 2.93 23.37
CA ILE A 447 7.95 4.16 22.62
C ILE A 447 6.51 4.66 22.82
N GLY A 448 5.62 3.85 23.42
CA GLY A 448 4.26 4.25 23.76
C GLY A 448 3.75 3.54 25.02
N SER A 449 2.83 4.18 25.73
CA SER A 449 2.22 3.67 26.96
C SER A 449 0.84 4.28 27.23
N GLY A 450 0.12 3.77 28.24
CA GLY A 450 -1.17 4.32 28.63
C GLY A 450 -2.31 4.01 27.66
N PHE A 451 -2.13 2.99 26.81
CA PHE A 451 -3.23 2.39 26.07
C PHE A 451 -4.14 1.63 27.03
N ALA A 452 -5.45 1.66 26.77
CA ALA A 452 -6.38 0.87 27.54
C ALA A 452 -6.06 -0.62 27.36
N HIS A 453 -6.20 -1.38 28.43
CA HIS A 453 -6.09 -2.83 28.38
C HIS A 453 -7.02 -3.45 29.41
N VAL A 454 -7.69 -4.53 29.03
CA VAL A 454 -8.63 -5.27 29.86
C VAL A 454 -8.47 -6.76 29.65
N GLY A 455 -8.83 -7.57 30.65
CA GLY A 455 -8.63 -9.01 30.63
C GLY A 455 -7.21 -9.42 31.02
N THR A 456 -7.04 -10.68 31.39
CA THR A 456 -5.76 -11.22 31.88
C THR A 456 -5.36 -12.52 31.19
N ASN A 457 -6.13 -12.92 30.17
CA ASN A 457 -5.84 -14.12 29.39
C ASN A 457 -6.23 -14.00 27.93
N ILE A 458 -5.63 -14.84 27.08
CA ILE A 458 -5.76 -14.84 25.62
C ILE A 458 -7.21 -14.83 25.09
N ASN A 459 -8.19 -15.38 25.82
CA ASN A 459 -9.59 -15.42 25.38
C ASN A 459 -10.35 -14.10 25.64
N THR A 460 -9.83 -13.23 26.51
CA THR A 460 -10.58 -12.08 27.05
C THR A 460 -9.81 -10.78 26.99
N VAL A 461 -8.58 -10.82 26.46
CA VAL A 461 -7.67 -9.69 26.50
C VAL A 461 -7.93 -8.75 25.32
N PHE A 462 -8.10 -7.47 25.63
CA PHE A 462 -8.22 -6.39 24.65
C PHE A 462 -7.27 -5.27 25.07
N GLY A 463 -6.72 -4.57 24.09
CA GLY A 463 -5.84 -3.43 24.30
C GLY A 463 -5.26 -2.95 22.97
N PRO A 464 -4.03 -2.44 22.93
CA PRO A 464 -3.37 -2.17 21.65
C PRO A 464 -3.11 -3.51 20.94
N GLN A 465 -3.72 -3.69 19.76
CA GLN A 465 -3.68 -4.92 18.99
C GLN A 465 -2.92 -4.69 17.68
N GLY A 466 -3.61 -4.67 16.53
CA GLY A 466 -3.01 -4.52 15.21
C GLY A 466 -2.39 -3.14 15.00
N MET A 467 -1.39 -3.09 14.13
CA MET A 467 -0.67 -1.87 13.82
C MET A 467 -0.25 -1.85 12.35
N ILE A 468 0.00 -0.67 11.82
CA ILE A 468 0.63 -0.50 10.51
C ILE A 468 1.55 0.72 10.52
N TRP A 469 2.72 0.58 9.93
CA TRP A 469 3.70 1.64 9.81
C TRP A 469 3.65 2.20 8.40
N LEU A 470 3.68 3.52 8.28
CA LEU A 470 3.76 4.22 7.01
C LEU A 470 5.05 5.07 6.98
N PRO A 471 5.80 5.08 5.85
CA PRO A 471 7.01 5.89 5.70
C PRO A 471 6.71 7.38 5.75
N MET A 472 5.48 7.77 5.43
CA MET A 472 5.02 9.14 5.54
C MET A 472 4.97 9.56 7.01
N GLY A 473 5.93 10.38 7.41
CA GLY A 473 6.03 10.91 8.77
C GLY A 473 6.63 9.92 9.78
N ASP A 474 7.14 8.77 9.34
CA ASP A 474 7.61 7.70 10.22
C ASP A 474 6.55 7.35 11.28
N ALA A 475 5.35 7.06 10.79
CA ALA A 475 4.12 7.02 11.58
C ALA A 475 3.64 5.58 11.77
N LEU A 476 3.49 5.18 13.03
CA LEU A 476 2.90 3.90 13.42
C LEU A 476 1.46 4.13 13.87
N TYR A 477 0.51 3.58 13.13
CA TYR A 477 -0.90 3.58 13.50
C TYR A 477 -1.21 2.32 14.29
N ILE A 478 -2.01 2.44 15.34
CA ILE A 478 -2.34 1.35 16.26
C ILE A 478 -3.86 1.29 16.44
N ALA A 479 -4.42 0.11 16.25
CA ALA A 479 -5.79 -0.23 16.63
C ALA A 479 -5.83 -0.58 18.13
N ASP A 480 -6.65 0.15 18.88
CA ASP A 480 -6.93 -0.09 20.29
C ASP A 480 -8.33 -0.71 20.42
N GLY A 481 -8.33 -2.02 20.66
CA GLY A 481 -9.54 -2.82 20.81
C GLY A 481 -10.30 -2.53 22.10
N ALA A 482 -9.64 -2.01 23.14
CA ALA A 482 -10.27 -1.72 24.42
C ALA A 482 -11.03 -0.37 24.38
N ASP A 483 -10.45 0.65 23.74
CA ASP A 483 -11.04 1.99 23.63
C ASP A 483 -11.86 2.23 22.34
N ASN A 484 -11.95 1.25 21.43
CA ASN A 484 -12.56 1.43 20.11
C ASN A 484 -11.93 2.61 19.34
N ARG A 485 -10.59 2.63 19.31
CA ARG A 485 -9.83 3.79 18.87
C ARG A 485 -8.74 3.38 17.88
N ILE A 486 -8.40 4.29 16.97
CA ILE A 486 -7.13 4.25 16.22
C ILE A 486 -6.29 5.44 16.67
N SER A 487 -5.04 5.17 17.01
CA SER A 487 -4.06 6.18 17.40
C SER A 487 -2.86 6.18 16.45
N VAL A 488 -2.03 7.23 16.53
CA VAL A 488 -0.76 7.30 15.82
C VAL A 488 0.37 7.76 16.74
N LEU A 489 1.52 7.10 16.60
CA LEU A 489 2.81 7.49 17.16
C LEU A 489 3.74 7.91 16.02
N ALA A 490 4.43 9.05 16.15
CA ALA A 490 5.39 9.53 15.14
C ALA A 490 6.34 10.60 15.74
N PRO A 491 7.63 10.63 15.36
CA PRO A 491 8.36 9.61 14.57
C PRO A 491 8.77 8.41 15.44
N VAL A 492 8.55 7.19 14.96
CA VAL A 492 8.79 5.97 15.74
C VAL A 492 10.17 5.33 15.55
N SER A 493 10.82 5.50 14.40
CA SER A 493 12.08 4.80 14.07
C SER A 493 13.31 5.40 14.73
N THR A 494 13.26 6.66 15.16
CA THR A 494 14.41 7.39 15.73
C THR A 494 14.18 7.96 17.13
N GLY A 495 12.92 8.06 17.58
CA GLY A 495 12.56 8.59 18.90
C GLY A 495 13.10 7.75 20.06
N GLN A 496 13.41 8.36 21.19
CA GLN A 496 13.88 7.66 22.41
C GLN A 496 12.98 7.91 23.62
N LYS A 497 11.84 8.57 23.40
CA LYS A 497 10.91 8.94 24.47
C LYS A 497 9.61 8.20 24.27
N ASP A 498 9.02 7.81 25.40
CA ASP A 498 7.63 7.36 25.46
C ASP A 498 6.71 8.50 25.01
N MET A 499 5.85 8.22 24.03
CA MET A 499 4.89 9.15 23.44
C MET A 499 3.49 9.02 24.05
N GLY A 500 3.33 8.24 25.11
CA GLY A 500 2.03 7.88 25.66
C GLY A 500 1.19 7.12 24.63
N SER A 501 -0.13 7.35 24.64
CA SER A 501 -1.05 6.68 23.71
C SER A 501 -1.18 7.39 22.36
N GLY A 502 -0.30 8.35 22.07
CA GLY A 502 -0.28 9.07 20.80
C GLY A 502 -1.48 9.95 20.53
N LEU A 503 -1.58 10.42 19.29
CA LEU A 503 -2.72 11.21 18.83
C LEU A 503 -3.88 10.28 18.44
N THR A 504 -5.10 10.58 18.90
CA THR A 504 -6.33 9.93 18.42
C THR A 504 -6.64 10.34 16.99
N ILE A 505 -6.69 9.36 16.08
CA ILE A 505 -7.11 9.56 14.68
C ILE A 505 -8.63 9.38 14.56
N TYR A 506 -9.17 8.37 15.25
CA TYR A 506 -10.61 8.10 15.30
C TYR A 506 -10.95 7.34 16.58
N GLU A 507 -12.14 7.57 17.13
CA GLU A 507 -12.62 6.91 18.35
C GLU A 507 -14.14 6.72 18.30
N GLY A 508 -14.60 5.56 18.79
CA GLY A 508 -16.00 5.22 18.92
C GLY A 508 -16.61 4.59 17.66
N PRO A 509 -17.95 4.43 17.62
CA PRO A 509 -18.62 3.80 16.49
C PRO A 509 -18.31 4.50 15.16
N PRO A 510 -18.14 3.77 14.05
CA PRO A 510 -18.42 2.35 13.88
C PRO A 510 -17.22 1.44 14.21
N LEU A 511 -16.14 1.93 14.83
CA LEU A 511 -15.15 1.01 15.41
C LEU A 511 -15.80 0.25 16.57
N ASN A 512 -15.52 -1.04 16.62
CA ASN A 512 -16.07 -1.95 17.61
C ASN A 512 -15.08 -3.10 17.85
N LYS A 513 -14.21 -2.91 18.83
CA LYS A 513 -13.05 -3.75 19.15
C LYS A 513 -12.17 -3.95 17.91
N PRO A 514 -11.60 -2.87 17.34
CA PRO A 514 -10.73 -2.98 16.18
C PRO A 514 -9.49 -3.81 16.52
N ALA A 515 -9.20 -4.79 15.67
CA ALA A 515 -8.19 -5.82 15.94
C ALA A 515 -7.05 -5.77 14.95
N GLY A 516 -7.31 -6.04 13.68
CA GLY A 516 -6.34 -5.92 12.60
C GLY A 516 -6.39 -4.53 11.97
N LEU A 517 -5.25 -4.06 11.46
CA LEU A 517 -5.12 -2.77 10.81
C LEU A 517 -4.33 -2.91 9.51
N GLY A 518 -4.93 -2.50 8.39
CA GLY A 518 -4.31 -2.44 7.07
C GLY A 518 -4.33 -1.03 6.49
N PHE A 519 -3.71 -0.87 5.32
CA PHE A 519 -3.61 0.41 4.61
C PHE A 519 -4.08 0.22 3.18
N ASN A 520 -5.01 1.06 2.73
CA ASN A 520 -5.45 1.08 1.34
C ASN A 520 -4.43 1.86 0.49
N PRO A 521 -3.61 1.19 -0.34
CA PRO A 521 -2.59 1.88 -1.11
C PRO A 521 -3.17 2.82 -2.17
N GLU A 522 -4.38 2.56 -2.68
CA GLU A 522 -4.98 3.34 -3.75
C GLU A 522 -5.54 4.69 -3.27
N ASN A 523 -5.80 4.87 -1.98
CA ASN A 523 -6.32 6.13 -1.46
C ASN A 523 -5.67 6.68 -0.20
N GLY A 524 -4.83 5.90 0.49
CA GLY A 524 -4.14 6.32 1.70
C GLY A 524 -4.93 6.15 3.00
N ASN A 525 -6.09 5.49 2.96
CA ASN A 525 -6.92 5.26 4.14
C ASN A 525 -6.43 4.06 4.96
N LEU A 526 -6.78 4.06 6.24
CA LEU A 526 -6.61 2.91 7.12
C LEU A 526 -7.84 2.00 7.01
N ILE A 527 -7.64 0.69 7.11
CA ILE A 527 -8.73 -0.29 7.16
C ILE A 527 -8.59 -1.10 8.45
N ALA A 528 -9.51 -0.92 9.38
CA ALA A 528 -9.57 -1.70 10.62
C ALA A 528 -10.62 -2.81 10.50
N VAL A 529 -10.33 -4.01 11.02
CA VAL A 529 -11.33 -5.08 11.18
C VAL A 529 -11.82 -5.15 12.61
N ASN A 530 -13.14 -5.17 12.79
CA ASN A 530 -13.80 -5.20 14.08
C ASN A 530 -14.08 -6.65 14.51
N GLN A 531 -13.64 -7.00 15.72
CA GLN A 531 -14.05 -8.24 16.39
C GLN A 531 -15.50 -8.16 16.88
N GLY A 532 -15.99 -6.96 17.20
CA GLY A 532 -17.30 -6.81 17.83
C GLY A 532 -18.50 -6.95 16.89
N ASP A 533 -18.29 -6.91 15.58
CA ASP A 533 -19.38 -6.99 14.59
C ASP A 533 -18.99 -7.54 13.19
N ASN A 534 -17.78 -8.10 13.05
CA ASN A 534 -17.28 -8.67 11.79
C ASN A 534 -17.28 -7.71 10.59
N ARG A 535 -17.06 -6.41 10.85
CA ARG A 535 -16.95 -5.37 9.81
C ARG A 535 -15.52 -4.91 9.61
N ALA A 536 -15.17 -4.64 8.37
CA ALA A 536 -14.05 -3.76 8.02
C ALA A 536 -14.54 -2.31 7.94
N ILE A 537 -13.79 -1.39 8.54
CA ILE A 537 -14.05 0.06 8.60
C ILE A 537 -12.88 0.78 7.94
N GLU A 538 -13.16 1.57 6.91
CA GLU A 538 -12.16 2.37 6.21
C GLU A 538 -12.21 3.82 6.68
N ILE A 539 -11.10 4.33 7.19
CA ILE A 539 -10.97 5.65 7.82
C ILE A 539 -9.89 6.45 7.12
N ASN A 540 -10.18 7.71 6.82
CA ASN A 540 -9.18 8.63 6.33
C ASN A 540 -8.35 9.15 7.51
N PRO A 541 -7.05 8.83 7.60
CA PRO A 541 -6.23 9.19 8.76
C PRO A 541 -5.96 10.70 8.88
N ARG A 542 -6.20 11.49 7.82
CA ARG A 542 -5.96 12.94 7.83
C ARG A 542 -7.15 13.72 8.36
N THR A 543 -8.36 13.26 8.04
CA THR A 543 -9.61 13.94 8.42
C THR A 543 -10.29 13.28 9.62
N GLY A 544 -9.92 12.04 9.96
CA GLY A 544 -10.63 11.25 10.96
C GLY A 544 -12.05 10.87 10.51
N HIS A 545 -12.35 10.90 9.22
CA HIS A 545 -13.68 10.55 8.72
C HIS A 545 -13.74 9.07 8.32
N VAL A 546 -14.85 8.42 8.65
CA VAL A 546 -15.19 7.10 8.11
C VAL A 546 -15.61 7.28 6.65
N VAL A 547 -14.90 6.58 5.78
CA VAL A 547 -15.07 6.68 4.32
C VAL A 547 -15.96 5.56 3.80
N SER A 548 -15.86 4.37 4.41
CA SER A 548 -16.58 3.18 3.99
C SER A 548 -16.62 2.13 5.10
N ALA A 549 -17.55 1.19 4.99
CA ALA A 549 -17.60 0.00 5.83
C ALA A 549 -18.10 -1.22 5.03
N ARG A 550 -17.64 -2.41 5.39
CA ARG A 550 -18.05 -3.67 4.74
C ARG A 550 -18.18 -4.78 5.78
N ILE A 551 -19.29 -5.53 5.74
CA ILE A 551 -19.43 -6.77 6.52
C ILE A 551 -18.60 -7.85 5.80
N LEU A 552 -17.64 -8.46 6.49
CA LEU A 552 -16.78 -9.51 5.93
C LEU A 552 -17.26 -10.91 6.32
N ASP A 553 -17.76 -11.08 7.54
CA ASP A 553 -18.45 -12.30 7.96
C ASP A 553 -19.84 -11.94 8.53
N LYS A 554 -20.83 -12.81 8.26
CA LYS A 554 -22.25 -12.55 8.61
C LYS A 554 -22.66 -13.19 9.93
N THR A 555 -21.78 -13.93 10.59
CA THR A 555 -22.07 -14.55 11.88
C THR A 555 -22.31 -13.45 12.92
N PRO A 556 -23.44 -13.45 13.64
CA PRO A 556 -23.68 -12.47 14.69
C PRO A 556 -22.68 -12.64 15.83
N VAL A 557 -22.10 -11.53 16.28
CA VAL A 557 -21.19 -11.52 17.43
C VAL A 557 -21.98 -11.30 18.71
N ASN A 558 -21.77 -12.18 19.70
CA ASN A 558 -22.30 -11.98 21.05
C ASN A 558 -21.52 -10.84 21.74
N PRO A 559 -22.18 -9.73 22.13
CA PRO A 559 -21.48 -8.56 22.66
C PRO A 559 -20.83 -8.79 24.03
N ILE A 560 -21.23 -9.85 24.76
CA ILE A 560 -20.71 -10.19 26.09
C ILE A 560 -19.55 -11.18 25.95
N THR A 561 -19.76 -12.27 25.20
CA THR A 561 -18.78 -13.37 25.14
C THR A 561 -17.80 -13.25 23.97
N GLY A 562 -18.08 -12.40 22.98
CA GLY A 562 -17.32 -12.34 21.72
C GLY A 562 -17.55 -13.52 20.78
N ALA A 563 -18.38 -14.51 21.17
CA ALA A 563 -18.67 -15.67 20.32
C ALA A 563 -19.26 -15.22 18.97
N GLY A 564 -18.71 -15.73 17.87
CA GLY A 564 -19.04 -15.33 16.50
C GLY A 564 -18.11 -14.26 15.92
N SER A 565 -17.20 -13.67 16.70
CA SER A 565 -16.13 -12.80 16.18
C SER A 565 -15.19 -13.57 15.28
N ALA A 566 -15.11 -13.19 14.00
CA ALA A 566 -14.34 -13.88 12.97
C ALA A 566 -12.99 -13.24 12.63
N LEU A 567 -12.86 -11.93 12.82
CA LEU A 567 -11.86 -11.13 12.14
C LEU A 567 -10.73 -10.70 13.08
N PHE A 568 -9.50 -11.11 12.73
CA PHE A 568 -8.29 -10.76 13.49
C PHE A 568 -7.18 -10.25 12.56
N GLY A 569 -6.92 -10.96 11.46
CA GLY A 569 -5.92 -10.60 10.48
C GLY A 569 -6.51 -9.90 9.26
N ILE A 570 -5.83 -8.86 8.80
CA ILE A 570 -6.13 -8.19 7.54
C ILE A 570 -4.82 -7.85 6.82
N TYR A 571 -4.82 -8.03 5.51
CA TYR A 571 -3.74 -7.60 4.64
C TYR A 571 -4.30 -6.98 3.36
N VAL A 572 -3.75 -5.86 2.92
CA VAL A 572 -4.31 -5.08 1.80
C VAL A 572 -3.25 -4.93 0.72
N ALA A 573 -3.62 -5.18 -0.53
CA ALA A 573 -2.72 -5.11 -1.68
C ALA A 573 -3.50 -4.66 -2.92
N VAL A 574 -2.85 -4.71 -4.09
CA VAL A 574 -3.54 -4.67 -5.39
C VAL A 574 -3.30 -5.96 -6.16
N ASP A 575 -4.18 -6.26 -7.12
CA ASP A 575 -4.00 -7.35 -8.09
C ASP A 575 -3.19 -6.92 -9.34
N ASP A 576 -3.00 -7.84 -10.29
CA ASP A 576 -2.28 -7.61 -11.56
C ASP A 576 -2.84 -6.45 -12.39
N ASP A 577 -4.13 -6.15 -12.23
CA ASP A 577 -4.85 -5.08 -12.92
C ASP A 577 -4.79 -3.76 -12.15
N GLY A 578 -4.19 -3.79 -10.96
CA GLY A 578 -4.08 -2.69 -10.01
C GLY A 578 -5.36 -2.43 -9.21
N GLU A 579 -6.30 -3.37 -9.18
CA GLU A 579 -7.50 -3.26 -8.35
C GLU A 579 -7.20 -3.64 -6.90
N LEU A 580 -7.83 -2.95 -5.96
CA LEU A 580 -7.73 -3.20 -4.53
C LEU A 580 -8.23 -4.61 -4.19
N VAL A 581 -7.41 -5.34 -3.43
CA VAL A 581 -7.75 -6.62 -2.83
C VAL A 581 -7.48 -6.59 -1.33
N VAL A 582 -8.38 -7.19 -0.56
CA VAL A 582 -8.27 -7.24 0.92
C VAL A 582 -8.33 -8.70 1.35
N TYR A 583 -7.19 -9.23 1.79
CA TYR A 583 -7.08 -10.54 2.41
C TYR A 583 -7.44 -10.45 3.89
N PHE A 584 -8.19 -11.42 4.40
CA PHE A 584 -8.53 -11.46 5.82
C PHE A 584 -8.70 -12.90 6.31
N THR A 585 -8.40 -13.12 7.59
CA THR A 585 -8.69 -14.39 8.25
C THR A 585 -10.13 -14.43 8.72
N ASP A 586 -10.73 -15.62 8.68
CA ASP A 586 -12.04 -15.91 9.24
C ASP A 586 -11.94 -17.15 10.13
N ASP A 587 -11.97 -16.93 11.44
CA ASP A 587 -11.83 -18.01 12.42
C ASP A 587 -13.06 -18.90 12.57
N ASN A 588 -14.27 -18.38 12.25
CA ASN A 588 -15.51 -19.13 12.34
C ASN A 588 -15.50 -20.28 11.34
N THR A 589 -14.80 -20.10 10.21
CA THR A 589 -14.67 -21.10 9.15
C THR A 589 -13.28 -21.72 9.04
N ASN A 590 -12.28 -21.21 9.77
CA ASN A 590 -10.86 -21.57 9.62
C ASN A 590 -10.37 -21.42 8.18
N THR A 591 -10.64 -20.24 7.61
CA THR A 591 -10.28 -19.92 6.23
C THR A 591 -9.54 -18.59 6.15
N VAL A 592 -8.89 -18.41 5.01
CA VAL A 592 -8.42 -17.11 4.57
C VAL A 592 -9.16 -16.74 3.29
N ASN A 593 -9.72 -15.53 3.31
CA ASN A 593 -10.61 -15.02 2.28
C ASN A 593 -10.01 -13.79 1.61
N VAL A 594 -10.49 -13.48 0.41
CA VAL A 594 -10.21 -12.22 -0.29
C VAL A 594 -11.52 -11.49 -0.58
N LEU A 595 -11.56 -10.20 -0.24
CA LEU A 595 -12.55 -9.25 -0.73
C LEU A 595 -11.97 -8.52 -1.95
N MET A 596 -12.70 -8.56 -3.06
CA MET A 596 -12.30 -7.99 -4.34
C MET A 596 -13.52 -7.43 -5.11
N ARG A 597 -13.26 -6.76 -6.22
CA ARG A 597 -14.26 -5.99 -6.97
C ARG A 597 -15.41 -6.81 -7.54
#